data_AF-A0A9W8KJ71-F1
#
_entry.id   AF-A0A9W8KJ71-F1
#
_cell.length_a   1.000
_cell.length_b   1.000
_cell.length_c   1.000
_cell.angle_alpha   90.00
_cell.angle_beta   90.00
_cell.angle_gamma   90.00
#
_symmetry.space_group_name_H-M   'P 1'
#
loop_
_entity.id
_entity.type
_entity.pdbx_description
1 polymer ?
#
loop_
_entity_poly.entity_id
_entity_poly.type
_entity_poly.pdbx_seq_one_letter_code
_entity_poly.pdbx_strand_id
1 'polypeptide(L)'
;MESSDANPRSLVELLRKNIINAISSTVAPNKWRVVVVDRPSLKIVSFVLKMHEILEHNVMAVQLITRSRQQYPDVEAVYILVPCEDSIARVIEDFKPSLEQAAVERTKYARAHLFFTGALSDSLLLSLRQSSAAPYIKGIDELFIEYNRK
;
A
#
# COMPACT_ATOMS: atom_id res chain seq x y z
N MET A 1 33.33 -33.20 -4.26
CA MET A 1 32.43 -32.51 -5.21
C MET A 1 31.05 -32.54 -4.60
N GLU A 2 30.81 -31.67 -3.63
CA GLU A 2 29.48 -31.45 -3.07
C GLU A 2 28.65 -30.73 -4.14
N SER A 3 27.63 -31.43 -4.61
CA SER A 3 26.57 -30.89 -5.44
C SER A 3 25.86 -29.79 -4.65
N SER A 4 25.87 -28.59 -5.21
CA SER A 4 25.28 -27.37 -4.66
C SER A 4 23.86 -27.60 -4.17
N ASP A 5 23.66 -27.36 -2.88
CA ASP A 5 22.36 -27.24 -2.23
C ASP A 5 21.44 -26.33 -3.03
N ALA A 6 20.40 -26.92 -3.61
CA ALA A 6 19.21 -26.19 -3.97
C ALA A 6 18.54 -25.73 -2.65
N ASN A 7 18.98 -24.61 -2.10
CA ASN A 7 18.36 -24.03 -0.91
C ASN A 7 16.92 -23.61 -1.27
N PRO A 8 15.87 -24.20 -0.68
CA PRO A 8 14.51 -23.73 -0.90
C PRO A 8 14.42 -22.31 -0.33
N ARG A 9 14.30 -21.29 -1.19
CA ARG A 9 14.16 -19.88 -0.79
C ARG A 9 13.17 -19.78 0.36
N SER A 10 13.59 -19.23 1.49
CA SER A 10 12.77 -19.25 2.70
C SER A 10 11.46 -18.49 2.46
N LEU A 11 10.38 -18.89 3.14
CA LEU A 11 9.09 -18.17 3.06
C LEU A 11 9.24 -16.69 3.43
N VAL A 12 10.15 -16.40 4.37
CA VAL A 12 10.49 -15.03 4.80
C VAL A 12 11.12 -14.22 3.65
N GLU A 13 12.06 -14.81 2.90
CA GLU A 13 12.66 -14.16 1.73
C GLU A 13 11.65 -13.92 0.61
N LEU A 14 10.73 -14.88 0.39
CA LEU A 14 9.66 -14.71 -0.60
C LEU A 14 8.72 -13.57 -0.20
N LEU A 15 8.27 -13.55 1.06
CA LEU A 15 7.41 -12.49 1.60
C LEU A 15 8.09 -11.13 1.49
N ARG A 16 9.37 -11.06 1.89
CA ARG A 16 10.19 -9.85 1.77
C ARG A 16 10.25 -9.36 0.33
N LYS A 17 10.55 -10.25 -0.62
CA LYS A 17 10.62 -9.92 -2.05
C LYS A 17 9.27 -9.42 -2.58
N ASN A 18 8.17 -10.05 -2.20
CA ASN A 18 6.83 -9.67 -2.64
C ASN A 18 6.47 -8.25 -2.15
N ILE A 19 6.77 -7.92 -0.89
CA ILE A 19 6.49 -6.58 -0.35
C ILE A 19 7.38 -5.52 -1.01
N ILE A 20 8.67 -5.80 -1.22
CA ILE A 20 9.57 -4.88 -1.94
C ILE A 20 9.07 -4.66 -3.37
N ASN A 21 8.62 -5.71 -4.05
CA ASN A 21 8.07 -5.61 -5.40
C ASN A 21 6.78 -4.78 -5.42
N ALA A 22 5.88 -4.96 -4.45
CA ALA A 22 4.69 -4.12 -4.32
C ALA A 22 5.06 -2.64 -4.18
N ILE A 23 6.02 -2.32 -3.31
CA ILE A 23 6.53 -0.95 -3.11
C ILE A 23 7.21 -0.42 -4.37
N SER A 24 7.99 -1.25 -5.08
CA SER A 24 8.86 -0.82 -6.18
C SER A 24 8.17 -0.81 -7.55
N SER A 25 7.14 -1.63 -7.75
CA SER A 25 6.40 -1.77 -9.02
C SER A 25 5.69 -0.50 -9.46
N THR A 26 5.50 0.44 -8.53
CA THR A 26 4.89 1.73 -8.80
C THR A 26 5.92 2.69 -9.38
N VAL A 27 5.80 3.03 -10.66
CA VAL A 27 6.65 4.02 -11.33
C VAL A 27 6.07 5.41 -11.11
N ALA A 28 6.36 6.01 -9.95
CA ALA A 28 5.96 7.38 -9.67
C ALA A 28 6.76 8.35 -10.57
N PRO A 29 6.13 9.33 -11.25
CA PRO A 29 6.81 10.29 -12.12
C PRO A 29 7.97 11.03 -11.44
N ASN A 30 7.83 11.29 -10.14
CA ASN A 30 8.79 12.03 -9.32
C ASN A 30 9.74 11.12 -8.53
N LYS A 31 9.81 9.82 -8.85
CA LYS A 31 10.59 8.75 -8.18
C LYS A 31 10.16 8.41 -6.75
N TRP A 32 9.71 9.40 -6.00
CA TRP A 32 9.29 9.30 -4.61
C TRP A 32 7.86 8.80 -4.45
N ARG A 33 7.62 8.03 -3.38
CA ARG A 33 6.30 7.52 -2.99
C ARG A 33 6.10 7.59 -1.48
N VAL A 34 4.85 7.55 -1.05
CA VAL A 34 4.48 7.33 0.35
C VAL A 34 3.91 5.93 0.51
N VAL A 35 4.36 5.18 1.50
CA VAL A 35 3.77 3.89 1.84
C VAL A 35 2.74 4.09 2.95
N VAL A 36 1.50 3.72 2.70
CA VAL A 36 0.39 3.82 3.64
C VAL A 36 0.01 2.41 4.08
N VAL A 37 -0.06 2.17 5.38
CA VAL A 37 -0.37 0.85 5.95
C VAL A 37 -1.41 0.94 7.06
N ASP A 38 -2.13 -0.14 7.32
CA ASP A 38 -2.87 -0.30 8.57
C ASP A 38 -2.01 -1.02 9.62
N ARG A 39 -2.52 -1.14 10.86
CA ARG A 39 -1.76 -1.75 11.94
C ARG A 39 -1.43 -3.23 11.70
N PRO A 40 -2.38 -4.09 11.24
CA PRO A 40 -2.05 -5.47 10.93
C PRO A 40 -0.99 -5.59 9.82
N SER A 41 -1.13 -4.84 8.73
CA SER A 41 -0.19 -4.86 7.61
C SER A 41 1.19 -4.37 8.04
N LEU A 42 1.25 -3.32 8.88
CA LEU A 42 2.53 -2.84 9.44
C LEU A 42 3.26 -3.94 10.23
N LYS A 43 2.55 -4.78 10.99
CA LYS A 43 3.19 -5.90 11.70
C LYS A 43 3.84 -6.87 10.73
N ILE A 44 3.16 -7.25 9.65
CA ILE A 44 3.69 -8.15 8.61
C ILE A 44 4.90 -7.52 7.93
N VAL A 45 4.78 -6.27 7.49
CA VAL A 45 5.87 -5.53 6.83
C VAL A 45 7.09 -5.43 7.76
N SER A 46 6.90 -5.01 9.01
CA SER A 46 7.98 -4.85 10.00
C SER A 46 8.65 -6.16 10.42
N PHE A 47 7.99 -7.30 10.19
CA PHE A 47 8.54 -8.62 10.48
C PHE A 47 9.61 -9.02 9.47
N VAL A 48 9.50 -8.58 8.22
CA VAL A 48 10.43 -8.96 7.13
C VAL A 48 11.28 -7.81 6.59
N LEU A 49 10.91 -6.57 6.88
CA LEU A 49 11.59 -5.36 6.44
C LEU A 49 11.78 -4.39 7.60
N LYS A 50 13.03 -3.93 7.77
CA LYS A 50 13.37 -2.80 8.63
C LYS A 50 13.02 -1.50 7.93
N MET A 51 12.79 -0.44 8.69
CA MET A 51 12.40 0.87 8.15
C MET A 51 13.39 1.40 7.10
N HIS A 52 14.70 1.31 7.34
CA HIS A 52 15.71 1.81 6.39
C HIS A 52 15.63 1.09 5.03
N GLU A 53 15.37 -0.22 5.03
CA GLU A 53 15.24 -1.03 3.83
C GLU A 53 14.04 -0.56 2.99
N ILE A 54 12.95 -0.15 3.64
CA ILE A 54 11.78 0.43 2.93
C ILE A 54 12.13 1.78 2.32
N LEU A 55 12.84 2.64 3.06
CA LEU A 55 13.20 3.99 2.61
C LEU A 55 14.15 3.98 1.40
N GLU A 56 15.05 3.00 1.31
CA GLU A 56 15.97 2.78 0.17
C GLU A 56 15.23 2.56 -1.16
N HIS A 57 13.96 2.16 -1.13
CA HIS A 57 13.11 1.99 -2.32
C HIS A 57 12.38 3.27 -2.76
N ASN A 58 13.00 4.44 -2.53
CA ASN A 58 12.43 5.77 -2.84
C ASN A 58 11.10 6.03 -2.10
N VAL A 59 11.03 5.59 -0.85
CA VAL A 59 9.89 5.85 0.04
C VAL A 59 10.25 7.01 0.95
N MET A 60 9.44 8.08 0.92
CA MET A 60 9.67 9.26 1.76
C MET A 60 9.23 9.01 3.20
N ALA A 61 8.15 8.26 3.37
CA ALA A 61 7.56 7.97 4.67
C ALA A 61 6.70 6.70 4.62
N VAL A 62 6.66 6.00 5.74
CA VAL A 62 5.65 4.97 6.03
C VAL A 62 4.65 5.56 7.03
N GLN A 63 3.36 5.57 6.68
CA GLN A 63 2.32 6.21 7.46
C GLN A 63 1.17 5.25 7.78
N LEU A 64 0.57 5.39 8.97
CA LEU A 64 -0.63 4.64 9.33
C LEU A 64 -1.88 5.30 8.73
N ILE A 65 -2.72 4.53 8.04
CA ILE A 65 -3.96 5.02 7.42
C ILE A 65 -4.94 5.62 8.44
N THR A 66 -4.89 5.13 9.69
CA THR A 66 -5.76 5.58 10.79
C THR A 66 -5.31 6.90 11.43
N ARG A 67 -4.15 7.44 11.06
CA ARG A 67 -3.63 8.71 11.62
C ARG A 67 -3.90 9.85 10.65
N SER A 68 -4.00 11.07 11.20
CA SER A 68 -3.88 12.27 10.39
C SER A 68 -2.49 12.28 9.72
N ARG A 69 -2.49 12.54 8.42
CA ARG A 69 -1.30 12.48 7.55
C ARG A 69 -1.14 13.84 6.85
N GLN A 70 0.08 14.18 6.46
CA GLN A 70 0.32 15.34 5.59
C GLN A 70 -0.17 15.04 4.16
N GLN A 71 -0.68 16.05 3.45
CA GLN A 71 -1.05 15.93 2.03
C GLN A 71 0.20 16.06 1.15
N TYR A 72 0.32 15.17 0.18
CA TYR A 72 1.36 15.17 -0.85
C TYR A 72 0.70 14.98 -2.24
N PRO A 73 -0.04 15.99 -2.74
CA PRO A 73 -0.87 15.85 -3.94
C PRO A 73 -0.08 15.55 -5.23
N ASP A 74 1.24 15.80 -5.24
CA ASP A 74 2.14 15.53 -6.37
C ASP A 74 2.90 14.18 -6.22
N VAL A 75 2.59 13.40 -5.20
CA VAL A 75 3.26 12.13 -4.87
C VAL A 75 2.25 10.99 -4.91
N GLU A 76 2.64 9.85 -5.49
CA GLU A 76 1.80 8.66 -5.49
C GLU A 76 1.95 7.86 -4.19
N ALA A 77 0.86 7.21 -3.76
CA ALA A 77 0.84 6.40 -2.55
C ALA A 77 0.69 4.90 -2.87
N VAL A 78 1.48 4.10 -2.15
CA VAL A 78 1.38 2.63 -2.12
C VAL A 78 0.67 2.24 -0.84
N TYR A 79 -0.54 1.72 -0.96
CA TYR A 79 -1.32 1.24 0.17
C TYR A 79 -1.10 -0.26 0.33
N ILE A 80 -0.66 -0.70 1.51
CA ILE A 80 -0.61 -2.12 1.88
C ILE A 80 -1.55 -2.30 3.07
N LEU A 81 -2.73 -2.87 2.82
CA LEU A 81 -3.86 -2.86 3.75
C LEU A 81 -4.53 -4.23 3.87
N VAL A 82 -5.19 -4.48 4.98
CA VAL A 82 -6.17 -5.56 5.12
C VAL A 82 -7.42 -5.21 4.29
N PRO A 83 -8.00 -6.18 3.55
CA PRO A 83 -9.23 -5.97 2.78
C PRO A 83 -10.46 -5.90 3.70
N CYS A 84 -10.66 -4.76 4.35
CA CYS A 84 -11.83 -4.51 5.21
C CYS A 84 -12.49 -3.16 4.92
N GLU A 85 -13.76 -3.01 5.29
CA GLU A 85 -14.55 -1.80 5.06
C GLU A 85 -13.88 -0.53 5.58
N ASP A 86 -13.25 -0.61 6.75
CA ASP A 86 -12.58 0.50 7.42
C ASP A 86 -11.32 0.98 6.65
N SER A 87 -10.57 0.05 6.05
CA SER A 87 -9.45 0.37 5.15
C SER A 87 -9.94 1.02 3.85
N ILE A 88 -10.98 0.46 3.25
CA ILE A 88 -11.58 0.96 2.01
C ILE A 88 -12.15 2.37 2.21
N ALA A 89 -12.91 2.60 3.28
CA ALA A 89 -13.50 3.90 3.59
C ALA A 89 -12.45 5.00 3.72
N ARG A 90 -11.29 4.71 4.35
CA ARG A 90 -10.21 5.69 4.50
C ARG A 90 -9.42 5.92 3.22
N VAL A 91 -9.25 4.90 2.38
CA VAL A 91 -8.72 5.11 1.02
C VAL A 91 -9.64 6.07 0.27
N ILE A 92 -10.95 5.86 0.33
CA ILE A 92 -11.92 6.74 -0.33
C ILE A 92 -11.82 8.18 0.20
N GLU A 93 -11.70 8.33 1.52
CA GLU A 93 -11.54 9.63 2.19
C GLU A 93 -10.30 10.39 1.73
N ASP A 94 -9.17 9.71 1.53
CA ASP A 94 -7.93 10.33 1.03
C ASP A 94 -8.11 10.99 -0.35
N PHE A 95 -9.08 10.55 -1.15
CA PHE A 95 -9.36 11.08 -2.48
C PHE A 95 -10.71 11.80 -2.58
N LYS A 96 -11.31 12.19 -1.45
CA LYS A 96 -12.41 13.15 -1.46
C LYS A 96 -11.85 14.56 -1.70
N PRO A 97 -12.49 15.38 -2.57
CA PRO A 97 -12.13 16.78 -2.70
C PRO A 97 -12.26 17.49 -1.35
N SER A 98 -11.18 18.06 -0.82
CA SER A 98 -11.25 18.89 0.37
C SER A 98 -11.68 20.31 -0.02
N LEU A 99 -12.79 20.78 0.53
CA LEU A 99 -13.31 22.14 0.28
C LEU A 99 -12.59 23.23 1.08
N GLU A 100 -11.68 22.86 2.00
CA GLU A 100 -11.13 23.77 3.01
C GLU A 100 -9.98 24.67 2.52
N GLN A 101 -9.46 24.47 1.31
CA GLN A 101 -8.30 25.23 0.81
C GLN A 101 -8.57 25.78 -0.58
N ALA A 102 -8.50 27.11 -0.68
CA ALA A 102 -8.98 27.92 -1.79
C ALA A 102 -8.49 27.43 -3.19
N ALA A 103 -9.46 27.40 -4.11
CA ALA A 103 -9.32 27.33 -5.57
C ALA A 103 -8.80 26.05 -6.23
N VAL A 104 -8.27 25.04 -5.52
CA VAL A 104 -7.81 23.79 -6.14
C VAL A 104 -8.21 22.58 -5.30
N GLU A 105 -9.05 21.70 -5.85
CA GLU A 105 -9.35 20.38 -5.28
C GLU A 105 -8.05 19.56 -5.18
N ARG A 106 -7.53 19.36 -3.96
CA ARG A 106 -6.32 18.58 -3.73
C ARG A 106 -6.61 17.36 -2.87
N THR A 107 -6.42 16.19 -3.47
CA THR A 107 -6.46 14.90 -2.79
C THR A 107 -5.22 14.70 -1.91
N LYS A 108 -5.23 13.69 -1.04
CA LYS A 108 -4.08 13.36 -0.17
C LYS A 108 -2.83 13.04 -0.98
N TYR A 109 -3.00 12.34 -2.09
CA TYR A 109 -1.94 11.85 -2.97
C TYR A 109 -2.36 12.01 -4.43
N ALA A 110 -1.40 11.98 -5.35
CA ALA A 110 -1.65 12.08 -6.79
C ALA A 110 -2.43 10.88 -7.34
N ARG A 111 -2.05 9.68 -6.89
CA ARG A 111 -2.60 8.37 -7.28
C ARG A 111 -2.47 7.36 -6.15
N ALA A 112 -3.27 6.30 -6.22
CA ALA A 112 -3.23 5.16 -5.31
C ALA A 112 -2.85 3.86 -6.03
N HIS A 113 -1.93 3.11 -5.44
CA HIS A 113 -1.63 1.72 -5.79
C HIS A 113 -2.00 0.85 -4.59
N LEU A 114 -3.02 0.01 -4.75
CA LEU A 114 -3.60 -0.75 -3.64
C LEU A 114 -3.10 -2.19 -3.65
N PHE A 115 -2.52 -2.61 -2.54
CA PHE A 115 -2.08 -3.99 -2.30
C PHE A 115 -2.78 -4.51 -1.06
N PHE A 116 -3.63 -5.52 -1.22
CA PHE A 116 -4.36 -6.11 -0.10
C PHE A 116 -3.61 -7.31 0.48
N THR A 117 -3.58 -7.46 1.80
CA THR A 117 -2.87 -8.58 2.46
C THR A 117 -3.56 -9.93 2.24
N GLY A 118 -4.83 -9.93 1.87
CA GLY A 118 -5.65 -11.11 1.60
C GLY A 118 -6.62 -10.85 0.45
N ALA A 119 -7.59 -11.75 0.27
CA ALA A 119 -8.58 -11.65 -0.79
C ALA A 119 -9.51 -10.44 -0.59
N LEU A 120 -9.69 -9.63 -1.63
CA LEU A 120 -10.63 -8.53 -1.68
C LEU A 120 -11.99 -9.05 -2.15
N SER A 121 -13.03 -8.88 -1.35
CA SER A 121 -14.37 -9.28 -1.75
C SER A 121 -14.94 -8.38 -2.87
N ASP A 122 -15.82 -8.94 -3.70
CA ASP A 122 -16.48 -8.20 -4.79
C ASP A 122 -17.21 -6.95 -4.29
N SER A 123 -17.80 -7.01 -3.10
CA SER A 123 -18.48 -5.88 -2.47
C SER A 123 -17.51 -4.72 -2.19
N LEU A 124 -16.33 -5.01 -1.63
CA LEU A 124 -15.31 -4.00 -1.35
C LEU A 124 -14.70 -3.44 -2.64
N LEU A 125 -14.46 -4.30 -3.63
CA LEU A 125 -13.98 -3.87 -4.95
C LEU A 125 -15.00 -2.95 -5.64
N LEU A 126 -16.29 -3.30 -5.58
CA LEU A 126 -17.36 -2.49 -6.15
C LEU A 126 -17.44 -1.12 -5.45
N SER A 127 -17.31 -1.10 -4.12
CA SER A 127 -17.26 0.13 -3.32
C SER A 127 -16.13 1.06 -3.78
N LEU A 128 -14.91 0.53 -4.01
CA LEU A 128 -13.81 1.32 -4.55
C LEU A 128 -14.11 1.87 -5.95
N ARG A 129 -14.63 1.02 -6.85
CA ARG A 129 -14.92 1.39 -8.25
C ARG A 129 -16.02 2.44 -8.39
N GLN A 130 -16.97 2.48 -7.47
CA GLN A 130 -18.07 3.45 -7.46
C GLN A 130 -17.76 4.72 -6.65
N SER A 131 -16.60 4.77 -6.00
CA SER A 131 -16.21 5.90 -5.14
C SER A 131 -15.52 7.04 -5.88
N SER A 132 -15.35 8.17 -5.19
CA SER A 132 -14.53 9.30 -5.65
C SER A 132 -13.05 8.95 -5.82
N ALA A 133 -12.56 7.86 -5.24
CA ALA A 133 -11.18 7.42 -5.38
C ALA A 133 -10.92 6.69 -6.71
N ALA A 134 -11.96 6.17 -7.38
CA ALA A 134 -11.81 5.35 -8.58
C ALA A 134 -10.92 5.98 -9.69
N PRO A 135 -11.02 7.29 -10.01
CA PRO A 135 -10.16 7.92 -11.00
C PRO A 135 -8.66 7.99 -10.61
N TYR A 136 -8.36 7.81 -9.33
CA TYR A 136 -7.01 7.92 -8.76
C TYR A 136 -6.32 6.57 -8.56
N ILE A 137 -7.08 5.48 -8.59
CA ILE A 137 -6.54 4.12 -8.43
C ILE A 137 -5.87 3.67 -9.73
N LYS A 138 -4.57 3.34 -9.65
CA LYS A 138 -3.76 2.85 -10.77
C LYS A 138 -3.72 1.34 -10.87
N GLY A 139 -3.84 0.66 -9.74
CA GLY A 139 -3.79 -0.79 -9.67
C GLY A 139 -4.32 -1.29 -8.33
N ILE A 140 -4.87 -2.50 -8.37
CA ILE A 140 -5.29 -3.28 -7.21
C ILE A 140 -4.67 -4.66 -7.37
N ASP A 141 -3.97 -5.13 -6.34
CA ASP A 141 -3.35 -6.46 -6.30
C ASP A 141 -3.52 -7.09 -4.91
N GLU A 142 -3.48 -8.41 -4.84
CA GLU A 142 -3.69 -9.21 -3.64
C GLU A 142 -2.41 -9.99 -3.32
N LEU A 143 -1.78 -9.66 -2.19
CA LEU A 143 -0.48 -10.22 -1.82
C LEU A 143 -0.59 -11.62 -1.20
N PHE A 144 -1.75 -11.97 -0.62
CA PHE A 144 -1.98 -13.23 0.11
C PHE A 144 -0.93 -13.53 1.18
N ILE A 145 -0.62 -12.51 2.00
CA ILE A 145 0.40 -12.54 3.05
C ILE A 145 -0.18 -12.53 4.47
N GLU A 146 -1.51 -12.52 4.61
CA GLU A 146 -2.14 -12.67 5.92
C GLU A 146 -2.02 -14.10 6.45
N TYR A 147 -1.77 -14.23 7.75
CA TYR A 147 -1.82 -15.52 8.44
C TYR A 147 -3.08 -15.58 9.30
N ASN A 148 -4.11 -16.27 8.82
CA ASN A 148 -5.31 -16.54 9.61
C ASN A 148 -4.99 -17.59 10.67
N ARG A 149 -4.65 -17.13 11.88
CA ARG A 149 -4.69 -18.01 13.06
C ARG A 149 -6.16 -18.17 13.42
N LYS A 150 -6.76 -19.30 13.02
CA LYS A 150 -8.04 -19.75 13.57
C LYS A 150 -7.95 -19.87 15.10
#